data_AF-G5HDE7-F1
#
_entry.id   AF-G5HDE7-F1
#
_cell.length_a   1.000
_cell.length_b   1.000
_cell.length_c   1.000
_cell.angle_alpha   90.00
_cell.angle_beta   90.00
_cell.angle_gamma   90.00
#
_symmetry.space_group_name_H-M   'P 1'
#
loop_
_entity.id
_entity.type
_entity.pdbx_description
1 polymer ?
#
loop_
_entity_poly.entity_id
_entity_poly.type
_entity_poly.pdbx_seq_one_letter_code
_entity_poly.pdbx_strand_id
1 'polypeptide(L)'
;MKKDNGLYRLVYEYYEARILLGCYTCGDKLPSIPKISDIFHLAPTTIRSALSMLEQEKLIKVDARKAAVVTYDLSPSQMKKNAAEYFIPRREGILGISQSGSYLLEPLWKEGLRKWDDNDWESLRRGIMTPSLNMVSIPVEFYLLAVGALDNRLAMNLLWETVRYLRFPYLTNGMETLTGRKELAGFSREETIEALRAEAAHSYGRSLQALFAFMDEMSLDPGLKDAAPIPFHWNIYRQRPQLRYSFASLLIRKILKGTYPQGTYLPSLPQLVDRYGIPLMTVRRTLGLLEELGMTRSYHGKGTLVCMEPADIDLSRSSIREGIRLYVESLQLLHLTVQNIFLCTWESADPAKRAALIRHFLFLQSEEKSYLCFEACLTFIEDHCPLSTVRECYGSIKVLMVWKYPLILSRLKNRSLHAEYRDCVSRLTSFLQEERPEMFSSELKHLWEQEEQQVRAFLS
;
A
#
# COMPACT_ATOMS: atom_id res chain seq x y z
N MET A 1 10.33 -16.00 19.21
CA MET A 1 9.01 -15.32 19.30
C MET A 1 8.82 -14.42 18.08
N LYS A 2 7.83 -14.74 17.25
CA LYS A 2 7.47 -13.99 16.03
C LYS A 2 6.73 -12.72 16.46
N LYS A 3 7.34 -11.55 16.29
CA LYS A 3 6.64 -10.26 16.44
C LYS A 3 6.15 -9.80 15.07
N ASP A 4 4.84 -9.82 14.86
CA ASP A 4 4.18 -9.05 13.79
C ASP A 4 4.25 -7.56 14.16
N ASN A 5 5.39 -6.93 13.84
CA ASN A 5 5.71 -5.57 14.30
C ASN A 5 4.77 -4.46 13.75
N GLY A 6 3.95 -4.74 12.75
CA GLY A 6 3.01 -3.76 12.18
C GLY A 6 1.59 -3.83 12.74
N LEU A 7 1.10 -5.02 13.08
CA LEU A 7 -0.34 -5.22 13.37
C LEU A 7 -0.77 -4.73 14.76
N TYR A 8 0.09 -4.82 15.78
CA TYR A 8 -0.23 -4.23 17.09
C TYR A 8 -0.25 -2.69 17.02
N ARG A 9 0.50 -2.10 16.08
CA ARG A 9 0.61 -0.65 15.92
C ARG A 9 -0.73 -0.03 15.50
N LEU A 10 -1.48 -0.73 14.66
CA LEU A 10 -2.84 -0.33 14.26
C LEU A 10 -3.76 -0.19 15.48
N VAL A 11 -3.78 -1.20 16.36
CA VAL A 11 -4.61 -1.19 17.58
C VAL A 11 -4.15 -0.08 18.52
N TYR A 12 -2.84 0.07 18.68
CA TYR A 12 -2.25 1.12 19.51
C TYR A 12 -2.67 2.52 19.01
N GLU A 13 -2.45 2.85 17.74
CA GLU A 13 -2.77 4.18 17.18
C GLU A 13 -4.26 4.46 17.10
N TYR A 14 -5.08 3.43 16.91
CA TYR A 14 -6.53 3.54 16.96
C TYR A 14 -6.98 4.06 18.34
N TYR A 15 -6.53 3.42 19.42
CA TYR A 15 -6.91 3.82 20.77
C TYR A 15 -6.18 5.09 21.22
N GLU A 16 -4.92 5.27 20.84
CA GLU A 16 -4.15 6.49 21.07
C GLU A 16 -4.90 7.70 20.50
N ALA A 17 -5.29 7.65 19.21
CA ALA A 17 -6.03 8.74 18.58
C ALA A 17 -7.33 9.06 19.32
N ARG A 18 -8.11 8.03 19.70
CA ARG A 18 -9.38 8.20 20.41
C ARG A 18 -9.20 8.73 21.84
N ILE A 19 -8.10 8.44 22.51
CA ILE A 19 -7.79 9.01 23.83
C ILE A 19 -7.31 10.45 23.67
N LEU A 20 -6.32 10.71 22.82
CA LEU A 20 -5.71 12.04 22.65
C LEU A 20 -6.66 13.09 22.08
N LEU A 21 -7.67 12.64 21.32
CA LEU A 21 -8.66 13.50 20.66
C LEU A 21 -10.03 13.46 21.36
N GLY A 22 -10.12 12.87 22.56
CA GLY A 22 -11.26 13.03 23.46
C GLY A 22 -12.46 12.11 23.24
N CYS A 23 -12.35 11.07 22.41
CA CYS A 23 -13.37 10.03 22.31
C CYS A 23 -13.42 9.11 23.54
N TYR A 24 -12.33 9.06 24.32
CA TYR A 24 -12.27 8.45 25.65
C TYR A 24 -11.76 9.48 26.67
N THR A 25 -12.37 9.49 27.84
CA THR A 25 -12.05 10.37 28.96
C THR A 25 -11.45 9.58 30.13
N CYS A 26 -10.78 10.29 31.06
CA CYS A 26 -10.19 9.66 32.24
C CYS A 26 -11.24 8.89 33.04
N GLY A 27 -10.95 7.62 33.34
CA GLY A 27 -11.87 6.68 34.00
C GLY A 27 -12.64 5.76 33.05
N ASP A 28 -12.69 6.05 31.75
CA ASP A 28 -13.35 5.19 30.77
C ASP A 28 -12.64 3.83 30.63
N LYS A 29 -13.42 2.79 30.38
CA LYS A 29 -12.91 1.42 30.17
C LYS A 29 -12.80 1.12 28.69
N LEU A 30 -11.61 0.68 28.26
CA LEU A 30 -11.44 0.10 26.93
C LEU A 30 -12.14 -1.28 26.85
N PRO A 31 -12.52 -1.73 25.64
CA PRO A 31 -13.05 -3.07 25.43
C PRO A 31 -12.11 -4.18 25.93
N SER A 32 -12.66 -5.34 26.27
CA SER A 32 -11.87 -6.49 26.73
C SER A 32 -10.96 -7.05 25.62
N ILE A 33 -9.85 -7.71 25.98
CA ILE A 33 -8.94 -8.32 24.98
C ILE A 33 -9.67 -9.24 23.99
N PRO A 34 -10.57 -10.16 24.41
CA PRO A 34 -11.35 -10.96 23.47
C PRO A 34 -12.15 -10.09 22.50
N LYS A 35 -12.81 -9.04 23.02
CA LYS A 35 -13.59 -8.12 22.19
C LYS A 35 -12.71 -7.35 21.20
N ILE A 36 -11.54 -6.86 21.60
CA ILE A 36 -10.59 -6.21 20.67
C ILE A 36 -10.04 -7.22 19.66
N SER A 37 -9.77 -8.46 20.09
CA SER A 37 -9.31 -9.55 19.22
C SER A 37 -10.31 -9.84 18.10
N ASP A 38 -11.60 -9.91 18.44
CA ASP A 38 -12.68 -10.14 17.49
C ASP A 38 -12.80 -8.96 16.50
N ILE A 39 -12.71 -7.73 17.00
CA ILE A 39 -12.84 -6.50 16.20
C ILE A 39 -11.71 -6.36 15.17
N PHE A 40 -10.45 -6.54 15.59
CA PHE A 40 -9.30 -6.33 14.71
C PHE A 40 -8.88 -7.61 13.96
N HIS A 41 -9.53 -8.75 14.24
CA HIS A 41 -9.12 -10.08 13.78
C HIS A 41 -7.64 -10.39 14.07
N LEU A 42 -7.16 -9.95 15.24
CA LEU A 42 -5.77 -10.11 15.67
C LEU A 42 -5.67 -11.02 16.89
N ALA A 43 -4.62 -11.83 16.95
CA ALA A 43 -4.38 -12.69 18.09
C ALA A 43 -4.31 -11.89 19.42
N PRO A 44 -4.81 -12.44 20.55
CA PRO A 44 -4.78 -11.77 21.86
C PRO A 44 -3.40 -11.28 22.29
N THR A 45 -2.32 -11.94 21.87
CA THR A 45 -0.93 -11.52 22.12
C THR A 45 -0.57 -10.19 21.46
N THR A 46 -1.09 -9.94 20.27
CA THR A 46 -0.91 -8.70 19.51
C THR A 46 -1.65 -7.56 20.19
N ILE A 47 -2.89 -7.82 20.66
CA ILE A 47 -3.67 -6.86 21.43
C ILE A 47 -2.96 -6.48 22.74
N ARG A 48 -2.44 -7.46 23.49
CA ARG A 48 -1.66 -7.20 24.72
C ARG A 48 -0.44 -6.33 24.46
N SER A 49 0.24 -6.53 23.31
CA SER A 49 1.38 -5.71 22.93
C SER A 49 0.98 -4.26 22.69
N ALA A 50 -0.16 -4.03 22.03
CA ALA A 50 -0.71 -2.68 21.81
C ALA A 50 -1.09 -1.99 23.13
N LEU A 51 -1.82 -2.69 24.01
CA LEU A 51 -2.21 -2.15 25.32
C LEU A 51 -0.99 -1.86 26.20
N SER A 52 0.05 -2.68 26.14
CA SER A 52 1.30 -2.44 26.87
C SER A 52 1.99 -1.16 26.42
N MET A 53 1.91 -0.79 25.13
CA MET A 53 2.47 0.48 24.64
C MET A 53 1.66 1.69 25.13
N LEU A 54 0.32 1.61 25.09
CA LEU A 54 -0.55 2.66 25.64
C LEU A 54 -0.28 2.87 27.14
N GLU A 55 -0.01 1.80 27.90
CA GLU A 55 0.34 1.87 29.32
C GLU A 55 1.73 2.49 29.55
N GLN A 56 2.72 2.14 28.71
CA GLN A 56 4.06 2.75 28.76
C GLN A 56 4.01 4.28 28.55
N GLU A 57 3.10 4.73 27.68
CA GLU A 57 2.85 6.15 27.42
C GLU A 57 1.89 6.80 28.43
N LYS A 58 1.51 6.06 29.48
CA LYS A 58 0.63 6.50 30.57
C LYS A 58 -0.78 6.93 30.12
N LEU A 59 -1.21 6.47 28.93
CA LEU A 59 -2.55 6.75 28.41
C LEU A 59 -3.62 5.91 29.12
N ILE A 60 -3.25 4.68 29.48
CA ILE A 60 -4.12 3.72 30.17
C ILE A 60 -3.39 3.04 31.33
N LYS A 61 -4.16 2.37 32.17
CA LYS A 61 -3.69 1.40 33.16
C LYS A 61 -4.30 0.04 32.90
N VAL A 62 -3.48 -1.01 32.92
CA VAL A 62 -3.89 -2.40 32.69
C VAL A 62 -3.73 -3.20 33.98
N ASP A 63 -4.84 -3.46 34.68
CA ASP A 63 -4.86 -4.36 35.84
C ASP A 63 -5.09 -5.82 35.43
N ALA A 64 -4.44 -6.76 36.12
CA ALA A 64 -4.61 -8.19 35.85
C ALA A 64 -6.09 -8.60 35.93
N ARG A 65 -6.61 -9.22 34.86
CA ARG A 65 -8.00 -9.73 34.73
C ARG A 65 -9.10 -8.65 34.76
N LYS A 66 -8.75 -7.37 34.60
CA LYS A 66 -9.72 -6.27 34.45
C LYS A 66 -9.60 -5.63 33.06
N ALA A 67 -10.64 -4.89 32.66
CA ALA A 67 -10.58 -4.04 31.47
C ALA A 67 -9.56 -2.91 31.69
N ALA A 68 -8.83 -2.52 30.65
CA ALA A 68 -7.92 -1.39 30.73
C ALA A 68 -8.71 -0.09 30.94
N VAL A 69 -8.19 0.79 31.78
CA VAL A 69 -8.85 2.05 32.16
C VAL A 69 -8.01 3.22 31.66
N VAL A 70 -8.65 4.21 31.03
CA VAL A 70 -7.98 5.43 30.59
C VAL A 70 -7.58 6.26 31.80
N THR A 71 -6.30 6.61 31.89
CA THR A 71 -5.74 7.42 32.99
C THR A 71 -5.30 8.80 32.54
N TYR A 72 -5.38 9.06 31.23
CA TYR A 72 -5.00 10.33 30.65
C TYR A 72 -6.06 11.40 30.92
N ASP A 73 -5.73 12.38 31.76
CA ASP A 73 -6.59 13.53 32.05
C ASP A 73 -6.45 14.59 30.96
N LEU A 74 -7.47 14.71 30.11
CA LEU A 74 -7.46 15.53 28.91
C LEU A 74 -8.34 16.77 29.10
N SER A 75 -7.72 17.95 29.18
CA SER A 75 -8.46 19.21 29.14
C SER A 75 -8.91 19.56 27.71
N PRO A 76 -10.00 20.34 27.51
CA PRO A 76 -10.42 20.77 26.18
C PRO A 76 -9.34 21.51 25.39
N SER A 77 -8.51 22.32 26.07
CA SER A 77 -7.37 23.02 25.44
C SER A 77 -6.29 22.05 24.98
N GLN A 78 -6.00 21.01 25.79
CA GLN A 78 -5.02 19.98 25.41
C GLN A 78 -5.51 19.13 24.24
N MET A 79 -6.82 18.84 24.16
CA MET A 79 -7.43 18.13 23.04
C MET A 79 -7.24 18.88 21.73
N LYS A 80 -7.56 20.18 21.71
CA LYS A 80 -7.34 21.06 20.54
C LYS A 80 -5.88 21.09 20.14
N LYS A 81 -4.96 21.21 21.11
CA LYS A 81 -3.51 21.19 20.87
C LYS A 81 -3.05 19.87 20.25
N ASN A 82 -3.44 18.73 20.82
CA ASN A 82 -3.12 17.39 20.28
C ASN A 82 -3.62 17.22 18.83
N ALA A 83 -4.84 17.69 18.54
CA ALA A 83 -5.41 17.67 17.21
C ALA A 83 -4.58 18.53 16.24
N ALA A 84 -4.26 19.77 16.63
CA ALA A 84 -3.49 20.69 15.82
C ALA A 84 -2.08 20.15 15.51
N GLU A 85 -1.37 19.65 16.53
CA GLU A 85 -0.03 19.04 16.40
C GLU A 85 -0.02 17.83 15.45
N TYR A 86 -1.10 17.06 15.39
CA TYR A 86 -1.20 15.92 14.48
C TYR A 86 -1.58 16.33 13.05
N PHE A 87 -2.66 17.10 12.90
CA PHE A 87 -3.31 17.32 11.61
C PHE A 87 -2.66 18.42 10.77
N ILE A 88 -2.20 19.53 11.38
CA ILE A 88 -1.64 20.66 10.63
C ILE A 88 -0.43 20.24 9.78
N PRO A 89 0.59 19.53 10.32
CA PRO A 89 1.73 19.10 9.50
C PRO A 89 1.34 18.13 8.39
N ARG A 90 0.19 17.44 8.53
CA ARG A 90 -0.29 16.41 7.59
C ARG A 90 -1.29 16.93 6.57
N ARG A 91 -1.64 18.22 6.63
CA ARG A 91 -2.67 18.86 5.79
C ARG A 91 -2.56 18.46 4.32
N GLU A 92 -1.38 18.63 3.72
CA GLU A 92 -1.14 18.33 2.31
C GLU A 92 -1.28 16.83 1.99
N GLY A 93 -0.83 15.95 2.89
CA GLY A 93 -1.00 14.51 2.69
C GLY A 93 -2.46 14.06 2.83
N ILE A 94 -3.22 14.66 3.75
CA ILE A 94 -4.66 14.40 3.90
C ILE A 94 -5.41 14.84 2.65
N LEU A 95 -5.09 16.02 2.13
CA LEU A 95 -5.62 16.51 0.86
C LEU A 95 -5.27 15.55 -0.29
N GLY A 96 -4.00 15.16 -0.41
CA GLY A 96 -3.53 14.25 -1.44
C GLY A 96 -4.22 12.89 -1.42
N ILE A 97 -4.46 12.31 -0.24
CA ILE A 97 -5.24 11.07 -0.08
C ILE A 97 -6.68 11.29 -0.56
N SER A 98 -7.33 12.37 -0.12
CA SER A 98 -8.73 12.65 -0.51
C SER A 98 -8.90 12.80 -2.03
N GLN A 99 -7.94 13.44 -2.71
CA GLN A 99 -7.92 13.62 -4.17
C GLN A 99 -7.58 12.32 -4.92
N SER A 100 -6.83 11.41 -4.29
CA SER A 100 -6.39 10.15 -4.91
C SER A 100 -7.34 8.97 -4.66
N GLY A 101 -8.29 9.10 -3.73
CA GLY A 101 -9.17 8.01 -3.31
C GLY A 101 -9.98 7.39 -4.46
N SER A 102 -10.50 8.20 -5.38
CA SER A 102 -11.25 7.75 -6.57
C SER A 102 -10.37 7.01 -7.60
N TYR A 103 -9.06 7.24 -7.58
CA TYR A 103 -8.10 6.60 -8.48
C TYR A 103 -7.49 5.33 -7.90
N LEU A 104 -7.24 5.30 -6.59
CA LEU A 104 -6.57 4.18 -5.91
C LEU A 104 -7.54 3.25 -5.20
N LEU A 105 -8.47 3.76 -4.39
CA LEU A 105 -9.28 2.94 -3.48
C LEU A 105 -10.61 2.54 -4.10
N GLU A 106 -11.26 3.44 -4.84
CA GLU A 106 -12.56 3.16 -5.47
C GLU A 106 -12.52 1.99 -6.47
N PRO A 107 -11.50 1.85 -7.35
CA PRO A 107 -11.45 0.69 -8.25
C PRO A 107 -11.27 -0.64 -7.51
N LEU A 108 -10.50 -0.65 -6.42
CA LEU A 108 -10.31 -1.83 -5.57
C LEU A 108 -11.60 -2.21 -4.86
N TRP A 109 -12.29 -1.21 -4.32
CA TRP A 109 -13.58 -1.40 -3.67
C TRP A 109 -14.64 -1.96 -4.65
N LYS A 110 -14.74 -1.39 -5.86
CA LYS A 110 -15.64 -1.87 -6.92
C LYS A 110 -15.36 -3.32 -7.31
N GLU A 111 -14.09 -3.67 -7.52
CA GLU A 111 -13.72 -5.04 -7.86
C GLU A 111 -13.96 -6.00 -6.69
N GLY A 112 -13.75 -5.55 -5.45
CA GLY A 112 -14.07 -6.30 -4.25
C GLY A 112 -15.55 -6.66 -4.16
N LEU A 113 -16.43 -5.69 -4.38
CA LEU A 113 -17.89 -5.90 -4.43
C LEU A 113 -18.32 -6.85 -5.53
N ARG A 114 -17.64 -6.83 -6.69
CA ARG A 114 -17.91 -7.73 -7.81
C ARG A 114 -17.63 -9.19 -7.46
N LYS A 115 -16.69 -9.44 -6.53
CA LYS A 115 -16.30 -10.79 -6.09
C LYS A 115 -17.20 -11.37 -5.00
N TRP A 116 -17.99 -10.55 -4.31
CA TRP A 116 -18.87 -11.02 -3.25
C TRP A 116 -19.96 -11.95 -3.76
N ASP A 117 -20.04 -13.11 -3.10
CA ASP A 117 -21.17 -14.02 -3.22
C ASP A 117 -22.35 -13.56 -2.35
N ASP A 118 -23.44 -14.33 -2.39
CA ASP A 118 -24.63 -14.03 -1.58
C ASP A 118 -24.36 -14.16 -0.07
N ASN A 119 -23.37 -14.94 0.37
CA ASN A 119 -23.05 -15.08 1.79
C ASN A 119 -22.34 -13.84 2.33
N ASP A 120 -21.38 -13.31 1.56
CA ASP A 120 -20.67 -12.07 1.87
C ASP A 120 -21.64 -10.89 1.98
N TRP A 121 -22.57 -10.80 1.02
CA TRP A 121 -23.62 -9.78 1.00
C TRP A 121 -24.54 -9.87 2.22
N GLU A 122 -25.01 -11.08 2.54
CA GLU A 122 -25.91 -11.30 3.68
C GLU A 122 -25.21 -11.02 5.01
N SER A 123 -23.90 -11.25 5.09
CA SER A 123 -23.08 -10.88 6.25
C SER A 123 -23.05 -9.37 6.48
N LEU A 124 -22.77 -8.60 5.42
CA LEU A 124 -22.82 -7.13 5.48
C LEU A 124 -24.24 -6.64 5.83
N ARG A 125 -25.26 -7.16 5.14
CA ARG A 125 -26.66 -6.78 5.37
C ARG A 125 -27.07 -7.03 6.82
N ARG A 126 -26.70 -8.18 7.40
CA ARG A 126 -26.92 -8.47 8.82
C ARG A 126 -26.17 -7.50 9.73
N GLY A 127 -24.93 -7.15 9.42
CA GLY A 127 -24.13 -6.17 10.18
C GLY A 127 -24.74 -4.76 10.16
N ILE A 128 -25.31 -4.34 9.03
CA ILE A 128 -26.03 -3.06 8.90
C ILE A 128 -27.33 -3.07 9.70
N MET A 129 -28.11 -4.17 9.60
CA MET A 129 -29.44 -4.29 10.21
C MET A 129 -29.41 -4.61 11.70
N THR A 130 -28.36 -5.28 12.15
CA THR A 130 -28.15 -5.73 13.53
C THR A 130 -26.74 -5.32 13.95
N PRO A 131 -26.51 -4.03 14.28
CA PRO A 131 -25.17 -3.54 14.57
C PRO A 131 -24.69 -4.15 15.88
N SER A 132 -23.85 -5.17 15.81
CA SER A 132 -23.13 -5.67 16.98
C SER A 132 -21.86 -4.85 17.15
N LEU A 133 -21.92 -3.80 17.97
CA LEU A 133 -20.74 -3.20 18.62
C LEU A 133 -19.63 -2.72 17.65
N ASN A 134 -19.96 -1.88 16.67
CA ASN A 134 -18.97 -1.38 15.71
C ASN A 134 -18.19 -0.20 16.30
N MET A 135 -16.86 -0.36 16.36
CA MET A 135 -15.89 0.67 16.74
C MET A 135 -15.56 1.61 15.56
N VAL A 136 -15.84 1.14 14.35
CA VAL A 136 -15.61 1.80 13.07
C VAL A 136 -16.98 2.18 12.49
N SER A 137 -17.10 3.31 11.80
CA SER A 137 -18.36 3.67 11.15
C SER A 137 -18.75 2.65 10.08
N ILE A 138 -20.05 2.41 9.90
CA ILE A 138 -20.57 1.46 8.89
C ILE A 138 -19.97 1.72 7.49
N PRO A 139 -19.84 2.98 7.03
CA PRO A 139 -19.09 3.30 5.82
C PRO A 139 -17.68 2.72 5.75
N VAL A 140 -16.88 2.85 6.81
CA VAL A 140 -15.48 2.38 6.79
C VAL A 140 -15.41 0.87 6.85
N GLU A 141 -16.26 0.22 7.64
CA GLU A 141 -16.39 -1.24 7.67
C GLU A 141 -16.77 -1.80 6.31
N PHE A 142 -17.70 -1.16 5.62
CA PHE A 142 -18.11 -1.54 4.27
C PHE A 142 -16.93 -1.50 3.27
N TYR A 143 -16.08 -0.48 3.34
CA TYR A 143 -14.87 -0.41 2.52
C TYR A 143 -13.85 -1.51 2.87
N LEU A 144 -13.66 -1.79 4.16
CA LEU A 144 -12.76 -2.84 4.64
C LEU A 144 -13.19 -4.22 4.13
N LEU A 145 -14.48 -4.55 4.23
CA LEU A 145 -15.02 -5.83 3.78
C LEU A 145 -14.89 -6.00 2.26
N ALA A 146 -15.23 -4.95 1.48
CA ALA A 146 -15.16 -5.01 0.03
C ALA A 146 -13.71 -5.21 -0.45
N VAL A 147 -12.76 -4.39 0.05
CA VAL A 147 -11.34 -4.57 -0.28
C VAL A 147 -10.81 -5.92 0.21
N GLY A 148 -11.33 -6.44 1.32
CA GLY A 148 -11.00 -7.77 1.85
C GLY A 148 -11.30 -8.91 0.89
N ALA A 149 -12.39 -8.81 0.11
CA ALA A 149 -12.78 -9.84 -0.86
C ALA A 149 -11.84 -9.95 -2.07
N LEU A 150 -10.90 -9.01 -2.25
CA LEU A 150 -9.87 -9.14 -3.28
C LEU A 150 -8.87 -10.26 -3.01
N ASP A 151 -8.78 -10.74 -1.75
CA ASP A 151 -7.70 -11.60 -1.23
C ASP A 151 -6.30 -11.05 -1.55
N ASN A 152 -6.14 -9.74 -1.34
CA ASN A 152 -4.91 -9.02 -1.61
C ASN A 152 -4.44 -8.30 -0.35
N ARG A 153 -3.38 -8.82 0.28
CA ARG A 153 -2.86 -8.29 1.55
C ARG A 153 -2.23 -6.91 1.37
N LEU A 154 -1.71 -6.63 0.19
CA LEU A 154 -1.11 -5.34 -0.14
C LEU A 154 -2.19 -4.26 -0.28
N ALA A 155 -3.31 -4.56 -0.96
CA ALA A 155 -4.47 -3.68 -1.06
C ALA A 155 -5.07 -3.37 0.33
N MET A 156 -5.26 -4.40 1.15
CA MET A 156 -5.73 -4.24 2.52
C MET A 156 -4.76 -3.41 3.36
N ASN A 157 -3.45 -3.62 3.21
CA ASN A 157 -2.43 -2.82 3.88
C ASN A 157 -2.47 -1.34 3.45
N LEU A 158 -2.68 -1.04 2.16
CA LEU A 158 -2.84 0.35 1.69
C LEU A 158 -4.05 1.03 2.32
N LEU A 159 -5.18 0.33 2.41
CA LEU A 159 -6.38 0.85 3.07
C LEU A 159 -6.08 1.14 4.54
N TRP A 160 -5.45 0.22 5.27
CA TRP A 160 -5.07 0.44 6.67
C TRP A 160 -4.10 1.62 6.86
N GLU A 161 -3.07 1.74 6.03
CA GLU A 161 -2.13 2.88 6.11
C GLU A 161 -2.84 4.20 5.82
N THR A 162 -3.82 4.21 4.91
CA THR A 162 -4.65 5.37 4.63
C THR A 162 -5.48 5.76 5.86
N VAL A 163 -6.26 4.84 6.41
CA VAL A 163 -7.10 5.10 7.59
C VAL A 163 -6.24 5.56 8.78
N ARG A 164 -5.11 4.90 9.01
CA ARG A 164 -4.13 5.21 10.05
C ARG A 164 -3.56 6.62 9.93
N TYR A 165 -3.22 7.04 8.72
CA TYR A 165 -2.68 8.37 8.46
C TYR A 165 -3.77 9.46 8.59
N LEU A 166 -4.98 9.17 8.13
CA LEU A 166 -6.10 10.11 8.22
C LEU A 166 -6.59 10.34 9.65
N ARG A 167 -6.57 9.31 10.51
CA ARG A 167 -7.06 9.27 11.92
C ARG A 167 -8.50 9.71 12.20
N PHE A 168 -9.06 10.68 11.49
CA PHE A 168 -10.44 11.13 11.69
C PHE A 168 -11.49 10.02 11.51
N PRO A 169 -11.30 8.98 10.67
CA PRO A 169 -12.24 7.86 10.65
C PRO A 169 -12.35 7.14 12.01
N TYR A 170 -11.31 7.18 12.84
CA TYR A 170 -11.33 6.62 14.21
C TYR A 170 -12.15 7.45 15.19
N LEU A 171 -12.43 8.71 14.86
CA LEU A 171 -13.14 9.65 15.74
C LEU A 171 -14.65 9.56 15.58
N THR A 172 -15.12 8.99 14.47
CA THR A 172 -16.53 8.65 14.31
C THR A 172 -16.90 7.55 15.30
N ASN A 173 -18.00 7.73 16.02
CA ASN A 173 -18.58 6.64 16.79
C ASN A 173 -19.33 5.75 15.82
N GLY A 174 -19.09 4.44 15.81
CA GLY A 174 -19.84 3.48 14.98
C GLY A 174 -21.36 3.41 15.28
N MET A 175 -21.82 4.24 16.22
CA MET A 175 -23.22 4.52 16.53
C MET A 175 -23.84 5.62 15.67
N GLU A 176 -23.08 6.32 14.82
CA GLU A 176 -23.67 7.22 13.81
C GLU A 176 -24.61 6.38 12.93
N THR A 177 -25.89 6.58 13.17
CA THR A 177 -26.98 5.92 12.48
C THR A 177 -26.94 6.32 11.03
N LEU A 178 -26.65 5.37 10.13
CA LEU A 178 -27.05 5.45 8.73
C LEU A 178 -28.47 6.04 8.69
N THR A 179 -28.58 7.27 8.21
CA THR A 179 -29.88 7.93 8.05
C THR A 179 -30.69 7.03 7.12
N GLY A 180 -31.88 6.57 7.54
CA GLY A 180 -32.69 5.64 6.72
C GLY A 180 -32.35 4.15 6.84
N ARG A 181 -31.69 3.65 7.91
CA ARG A 181 -31.44 2.20 8.12
C ARG A 181 -32.64 1.27 7.87
N LYS A 182 -33.86 1.71 8.21
CA LYS A 182 -35.09 0.92 7.97
C LYS A 182 -35.49 0.88 6.49
N GLU A 183 -35.12 1.90 5.72
CA GLU A 183 -35.41 2.02 4.28
C GLU A 183 -34.51 1.08 3.47
N LEU A 184 -33.27 0.83 3.94
CA LEU A 184 -32.34 -0.15 3.35
C LEU A 184 -32.89 -1.58 3.34
N ALA A 185 -33.85 -1.91 4.22
CA ALA A 185 -34.42 -3.26 4.27
C ALA A 185 -35.19 -3.64 3.00
N GLY A 186 -35.73 -2.65 2.27
CA GLY A 186 -36.48 -2.82 1.03
C GLY A 186 -35.69 -2.57 -0.26
N PHE A 187 -34.42 -2.17 -0.16
CA PHE A 187 -33.57 -1.89 -1.32
C PHE A 187 -33.02 -3.19 -1.93
N SER A 188 -32.83 -3.19 -3.24
CA SER A 188 -31.99 -4.16 -3.96
C SER A 188 -30.53 -4.10 -3.49
N ARG A 189 -29.70 -5.05 -3.92
CA ARG A 189 -28.27 -5.07 -3.64
C ARG A 189 -27.60 -3.80 -4.17
N GLU A 190 -27.92 -3.43 -5.41
CA GLU A 190 -27.37 -2.27 -6.10
C GLU A 190 -27.79 -0.96 -5.42
N GLU A 191 -29.07 -0.80 -5.07
CA GLU A 191 -29.57 0.38 -4.36
C GLU A 191 -28.94 0.50 -2.97
N THR A 192 -28.76 -0.61 -2.26
CA THR A 192 -28.11 -0.61 -0.94
C THR A 192 -26.64 -0.22 -1.07
N ILE A 193 -25.92 -0.76 -2.05
CA ILE A 193 -24.51 -0.40 -2.32
C ILE A 193 -24.38 1.09 -2.61
N GLU A 194 -25.23 1.63 -3.49
CA GLU A 194 -25.17 3.04 -3.86
C GLU A 194 -25.53 3.96 -2.68
N ALA A 195 -26.53 3.59 -1.87
CA ALA A 195 -26.88 4.32 -0.66
C ALA A 195 -25.74 4.34 0.37
N LEU A 196 -25.10 3.20 0.62
CA LEU A 196 -23.94 3.10 1.52
C LEU A 196 -22.76 3.91 1.00
N ARG A 197 -22.52 3.90 -0.31
CA ARG A 197 -21.48 4.69 -0.96
C ARG A 197 -21.75 6.19 -0.84
N ALA A 198 -22.98 6.62 -1.09
CA ALA A 198 -23.38 8.01 -0.97
C ALA A 198 -23.24 8.52 0.47
N GLU A 199 -23.68 7.73 1.46
CA GLU A 199 -23.49 8.06 2.88
C GLU A 199 -22.00 8.10 3.26
N ALA A 200 -21.21 7.15 2.77
CA ALA A 200 -19.75 7.14 3.00
C ALA A 200 -19.08 8.41 2.47
N ALA A 201 -19.37 8.78 1.22
CA ALA A 201 -18.84 9.98 0.60
C ALA A 201 -19.30 11.25 1.34
N HIS A 202 -20.57 11.31 1.75
CA HIS A 202 -21.13 12.45 2.48
C HIS A 202 -20.51 12.60 3.87
N SER A 203 -20.43 11.52 4.66
CA SER A 203 -19.80 11.50 5.99
C SER A 203 -18.31 11.87 5.93
N TYR A 204 -17.59 11.29 4.96
CA TYR A 204 -16.18 11.61 4.71
C TYR A 204 -16.01 13.08 4.34
N GLY A 205 -16.81 13.61 3.41
CA GLY A 205 -16.75 15.00 2.97
C GLY A 205 -17.01 16.01 4.09
N ARG A 206 -18.03 15.76 4.93
CA ARG A 206 -18.31 16.60 6.11
C ARG A 206 -17.16 16.59 7.12
N SER A 207 -16.63 15.40 7.41
CA SER A 207 -15.50 15.25 8.34
C SER A 207 -14.26 15.97 7.83
N LEU A 208 -13.98 15.83 6.52
CA LEU A 208 -12.87 16.50 5.86
C LEU A 208 -13.03 18.02 5.93
N GLN A 209 -14.20 18.55 5.57
CA GLN A 209 -14.49 19.99 5.62
C GLN A 209 -14.32 20.55 7.03
N ALA A 210 -14.86 19.87 8.06
CA ALA A 210 -14.71 20.28 9.45
C ALA A 210 -13.24 20.27 9.89
N LEU A 211 -12.47 19.26 9.47
CA LEU A 211 -11.05 19.16 9.77
C LEU A 211 -10.23 20.29 9.12
N PHE A 212 -10.51 20.61 7.86
CA PHE A 212 -9.85 21.72 7.16
C PHE A 212 -10.19 23.07 7.79
N ALA A 213 -11.45 23.31 8.15
CA ALA A 213 -11.86 24.51 8.88
C ALA A 213 -11.15 24.64 10.24
N PHE A 214 -11.05 23.53 10.99
CA PHE A 214 -10.29 23.47 12.25
C PHE A 214 -8.81 23.80 12.03
N MET A 215 -8.17 23.21 11.01
CA MET A 215 -6.77 23.50 10.70
C MET A 215 -6.56 24.97 10.32
N ASP A 216 -7.49 25.56 9.58
CA ASP A 216 -7.42 26.97 9.18
C ASP A 216 -7.56 27.91 10.40
N GLU A 217 -8.44 27.58 11.36
CA GLU A 217 -8.56 28.29 12.65
C GLU A 217 -7.26 28.22 13.46
N MET A 218 -6.66 27.04 13.55
CA MET A 218 -5.46 26.79 14.39
C MET A 218 -4.15 27.26 13.74
N SER A 219 -4.11 27.42 12.41
CA SER A 219 -2.92 27.88 11.68
C SER A 219 -2.58 29.37 11.92
N LEU A 220 -3.41 30.07 12.68
CA LEU A 220 -3.13 31.43 13.18
C LEU A 220 -2.11 31.43 14.33
N ASP A 221 -1.84 30.27 14.95
CA ASP A 221 -0.78 30.10 15.95
C ASP A 221 0.60 30.01 15.27
N PRO A 222 1.52 30.95 15.55
CA PRO A 222 2.87 30.96 14.95
C PRO A 222 3.66 29.66 15.17
N GLY A 223 3.45 28.95 16.30
CA GLY A 223 4.20 27.73 16.61
C GLY A 223 3.82 26.51 15.77
N LEU A 224 2.64 26.54 15.14
CA LEU A 224 2.10 25.45 14.33
C LEU A 224 2.26 25.70 12.82
N LYS A 225 2.38 26.96 12.42
CA LYS A 225 2.54 27.38 11.02
C LYS A 225 3.85 26.92 10.39
N ASP A 226 4.92 26.85 11.18
CA ASP A 226 6.27 26.50 10.71
C ASP A 226 6.59 25.00 10.83
N ALA A 227 5.60 24.16 11.17
CA ALA A 227 5.81 22.72 11.28
C ALA A 227 6.16 22.11 9.91
N ALA A 228 7.22 21.30 9.86
CA ALA A 228 7.62 20.61 8.64
C ALA A 228 6.49 19.70 8.13
N PRO A 229 6.11 19.77 6.84
CA PRO A 229 5.10 18.90 6.28
C PRO A 229 5.45 17.43 6.48
N ILE A 230 4.49 16.65 6.96
CA ILE A 230 4.58 15.21 7.10
C ILE A 230 3.78 14.62 5.94
N PRO A 231 4.41 14.01 4.93
CA PRO A 231 3.69 13.40 3.82
C PRO A 231 3.13 12.02 4.18
N PHE A 232 2.18 11.55 3.37
CA PHE A 232 1.75 10.15 3.42
C PHE A 232 2.87 9.25 2.90
N HIS A 233 3.13 8.15 3.63
CA HIS A 233 4.05 7.09 3.23
C HIS A 233 3.36 5.74 3.33
N TRP A 234 3.45 4.93 2.28
CA TRP A 234 2.83 3.61 2.26
C TRP A 234 3.79 2.56 2.84
N ASN A 235 3.60 2.24 4.13
CA ASN A 235 4.46 1.28 4.82
C ASN A 235 4.02 -0.17 4.57
N ILE A 236 4.78 -0.87 3.73
CA ILE A 236 4.54 -2.29 3.39
C ILE A 236 5.24 -3.19 4.42
N TYR A 237 4.45 -3.82 5.29
CA TYR A 237 4.97 -4.68 6.36
C TYR A 237 5.41 -6.06 5.84
N ARG A 238 6.67 -6.44 6.07
CA ARG A 238 7.19 -7.81 5.87
C ARG A 238 7.52 -8.45 7.22
N GLN A 239 7.31 -9.76 7.36
CA GLN A 239 7.46 -10.51 8.63
C GLN A 239 8.87 -10.52 9.27
N ARG A 240 9.94 -10.09 8.57
CA ARG A 240 11.34 -10.07 9.06
C ARG A 240 12.11 -8.86 8.51
N PRO A 241 13.16 -8.36 9.21
CA PRO A 241 13.83 -7.08 8.93
C PRO A 241 14.05 -6.81 7.44
N GLN A 242 13.51 -5.67 7.00
CA GLN A 242 13.21 -5.30 5.62
C GLN A 242 14.45 -5.04 4.75
N LEU A 243 15.55 -4.61 5.37
CA LEU A 243 16.68 -4.03 4.65
C LEU A 243 17.26 -4.97 3.58
N ARG A 244 17.27 -6.29 3.83
CA ARG A 244 17.78 -7.24 2.84
C ARG A 244 16.94 -7.29 1.54
N TYR A 245 15.63 -7.11 1.65
CA TYR A 245 14.71 -7.23 0.51
C TYR A 245 14.69 -5.94 -0.30
N SER A 246 14.57 -4.80 0.38
CA SER A 246 14.70 -3.50 -0.28
C SER A 246 16.07 -3.36 -0.95
N PHE A 247 17.12 -3.91 -0.33
CA PHE A 247 18.45 -3.96 -0.94
C PHE A 247 18.55 -4.93 -2.12
N ALA A 248 17.94 -6.12 -2.03
CA ALA A 248 17.86 -7.04 -3.17
C ALA A 248 17.15 -6.37 -4.37
N SER A 249 16.00 -5.74 -4.12
CA SER A 249 15.26 -4.98 -5.12
C SER A 249 16.09 -3.85 -5.73
N LEU A 250 16.85 -3.12 -4.90
CA LEU A 250 17.77 -2.08 -5.37
C LEU A 250 18.86 -2.64 -6.30
N LEU A 251 19.52 -3.73 -5.91
CA LEU A 251 20.57 -4.35 -6.70
C LEU A 251 20.03 -4.92 -8.02
N ILE A 252 18.87 -5.57 -8.00
CA ILE A 252 18.20 -6.05 -9.22
C ILE A 252 17.95 -4.87 -10.17
N ARG A 253 17.39 -3.75 -9.70
CA ARG A 253 17.18 -2.56 -10.54
C ARG A 253 18.48 -2.00 -11.10
N LYS A 254 19.56 -1.98 -10.31
CA LYS A 254 20.88 -1.53 -10.77
C LYS A 254 21.49 -2.46 -11.82
N ILE A 255 21.27 -3.76 -11.70
CA ILE A 255 21.65 -4.74 -12.73
C ILE A 255 20.88 -4.47 -14.03
N LEU A 256 19.54 -4.37 -13.94
CA LEU A 256 18.66 -4.15 -15.09
C LEU A 256 18.91 -2.83 -15.81
N LYS A 257 19.28 -1.77 -15.08
CA LYS A 257 19.65 -0.47 -15.64
C LYS A 257 21.10 -0.41 -16.17
N GLY A 258 21.86 -1.51 -16.07
CA GLY A 258 23.24 -1.56 -16.51
C GLY A 258 24.24 -0.81 -15.61
N THR A 259 23.84 -0.37 -14.41
CA THR A 259 24.80 0.13 -13.41
C THR A 259 25.75 -0.98 -12.95
N TYR A 260 25.24 -2.20 -12.90
CA TYR A 260 26.02 -3.43 -12.70
C TYR A 260 25.77 -4.37 -13.89
N PRO A 261 26.49 -4.21 -15.01
CA PRO A 261 26.23 -4.97 -16.23
C PRO A 261 26.40 -6.48 -16.03
N GLN A 262 25.64 -7.27 -16.80
CA GLN A 262 25.83 -8.72 -16.87
C GLN A 262 27.26 -9.06 -17.30
N GLY A 263 27.83 -10.11 -16.72
CA GLY A 263 29.21 -10.53 -16.94
C GLY A 263 30.26 -9.74 -16.15
N THR A 264 29.85 -8.74 -15.36
CA THR A 264 30.76 -7.97 -14.48
C THR A 264 30.63 -8.41 -13.02
N TYR A 265 31.62 -8.05 -12.20
CA TYR A 265 31.58 -8.29 -10.76
C TYR A 265 30.93 -7.12 -10.03
N LEU A 266 30.08 -7.43 -9.05
CA LEU A 266 29.61 -6.45 -8.08
C LEU A 266 30.78 -5.90 -7.26
N PRO A 267 30.66 -4.68 -6.70
CA PRO A 267 31.61 -4.18 -5.71
C PRO A 267 31.79 -5.18 -4.56
N SER A 268 32.97 -5.17 -3.94
CA SER A 268 33.29 -6.06 -2.83
C SER A 268 32.37 -5.86 -1.63
N LEU A 269 32.28 -6.86 -0.74
CA LEU A 269 31.42 -6.75 0.46
C LEU A 269 31.69 -5.46 1.27
N PRO A 270 32.94 -5.07 1.58
CA PRO A 270 33.22 -3.79 2.25
C PRO A 270 32.72 -2.58 1.44
N GLN A 271 32.95 -2.56 0.13
CA GLN A 271 32.48 -1.47 -0.73
C GLN A 271 30.96 -1.35 -0.75
N LEU A 272 30.23 -2.47 -0.72
CA LEU A 272 28.77 -2.46 -0.64
C LEU A 272 28.27 -1.99 0.73
N VAL A 273 28.95 -2.37 1.82
CA VAL A 273 28.65 -1.89 3.17
C VAL A 273 28.82 -0.37 3.23
N ASP A 274 29.98 0.13 2.80
CA ASP A 274 30.31 1.55 2.86
C ASP A 274 29.40 2.38 1.94
N ARG A 275 29.16 1.90 0.72
CA ARG A 275 28.36 2.63 -0.28
C ARG A 275 26.89 2.77 0.12
N TYR A 276 26.32 1.78 0.78
CA TYR A 276 24.89 1.74 1.08
C TYR A 276 24.54 1.88 2.56
N GLY A 277 25.53 1.94 3.46
CA GLY A 277 25.31 1.99 4.90
C GLY A 277 24.60 0.74 5.44
N ILE A 278 24.73 -0.39 4.74
CA ILE A 278 24.02 -1.63 5.06
C ILE A 278 24.94 -2.56 5.87
N PRO A 279 24.48 -3.12 7.00
CA PRO A 279 25.29 -4.06 7.78
C PRO A 279 25.80 -5.25 6.94
N LEU A 280 27.07 -5.64 7.16
CA LEU A 280 27.72 -6.72 6.40
C LEU A 280 26.90 -8.01 6.32
N MET A 281 26.26 -8.42 7.41
CA MET A 281 25.41 -9.61 7.45
C MET A 281 24.17 -9.49 6.58
N THR A 282 23.64 -8.28 6.40
CA THR A 282 22.53 -7.99 5.48
C THR A 282 23.01 -8.06 4.04
N VAL A 283 24.16 -7.45 3.72
CA VAL A 283 24.77 -7.55 2.37
C VAL A 283 24.98 -9.00 1.97
N ARG A 284 25.63 -9.81 2.82
CA ARG A 284 25.86 -11.24 2.56
C ARG A 284 24.56 -12.01 2.30
N ARG A 285 23.54 -11.79 3.14
CA ARG A 285 22.22 -12.43 2.97
C ARG A 285 21.50 -11.98 1.71
N THR A 286 21.66 -10.73 1.30
CA THR A 286 21.11 -10.20 0.05
C THR A 286 21.79 -10.84 -1.15
N LEU A 287 23.12 -10.96 -1.17
CA LEU A 287 23.83 -11.61 -2.28
C LEU A 287 23.47 -13.10 -2.39
N GLY A 288 23.34 -13.82 -1.27
CA GLY A 288 22.85 -15.20 -1.30
C GLY A 288 21.44 -15.33 -1.87
N LEU A 289 20.54 -14.39 -1.54
CA LEU A 289 19.21 -14.33 -2.15
C LEU A 289 19.26 -14.03 -3.65
N LEU A 290 20.14 -13.13 -4.11
CA LEU A 290 20.31 -12.85 -5.55
C LEU A 290 20.86 -14.05 -6.31
N GLU A 291 21.74 -14.83 -5.67
CA GLU A 291 22.29 -16.06 -6.23
C GLU A 291 21.22 -17.15 -6.39
N GLU A 292 20.36 -17.32 -5.39
CA GLU A 292 19.19 -18.22 -5.46
C GLU A 292 18.18 -17.81 -6.55
N LEU A 293 18.13 -16.52 -6.87
CA LEU A 293 17.27 -15.97 -7.92
C LEU A 293 17.94 -15.99 -9.30
N GLY A 294 19.15 -16.54 -9.44
CA GLY A 294 19.90 -16.57 -10.70
C GLY A 294 20.46 -15.22 -11.15
N MET A 295 20.34 -14.19 -10.32
CA MET A 295 20.79 -12.82 -10.68
C MET A 295 22.30 -12.67 -10.54
N THR A 296 22.92 -13.43 -9.65
CA THR A 296 24.36 -13.40 -9.38
C THR A 296 24.95 -14.79 -9.16
N ARG A 297 26.27 -14.93 -9.21
CA ARG A 297 27.00 -16.14 -8.79
C ARG A 297 28.23 -15.77 -7.99
N SER A 298 28.42 -16.40 -6.83
CA SER A 298 29.55 -16.10 -5.94
C SER A 298 30.72 -17.04 -6.21
N TYR A 299 31.91 -16.47 -6.42
CA TYR A 299 33.14 -17.22 -6.62
C TYR A 299 34.12 -16.94 -5.49
N HIS A 300 34.55 -17.99 -4.79
CA HIS A 300 35.50 -17.87 -3.69
C HIS A 300 36.80 -17.17 -4.17
N GLY A 301 37.20 -16.11 -3.46
CA GLY A 301 38.39 -15.31 -3.79
C GLY A 301 38.28 -14.40 -5.02
N LYS A 302 37.22 -14.49 -5.83
CA LYS A 302 37.04 -13.66 -7.06
C LYS A 302 35.94 -12.60 -6.93
N GLY A 303 34.93 -12.83 -6.10
CA GLY A 303 33.82 -11.91 -5.88
C GLY A 303 32.48 -12.45 -6.40
N THR A 304 31.50 -11.58 -6.54
CA THR A 304 30.13 -11.93 -6.97
C THR A 304 29.88 -11.44 -8.38
N LEU A 305 29.74 -12.37 -9.34
CA LEU A 305 29.48 -12.12 -10.75
C LEU A 305 27.98 -11.85 -11.00
N VAL A 306 27.65 -10.93 -11.90
CA VAL A 306 26.27 -10.68 -12.37
C VAL A 306 25.96 -11.60 -13.56
N CYS A 307 24.91 -12.42 -13.45
CA CYS A 307 24.63 -13.49 -14.43
C CYS A 307 23.28 -13.33 -15.15
N MET A 308 22.19 -13.00 -14.46
CA MET A 308 20.82 -13.01 -15.03
C MET A 308 20.47 -14.33 -15.74
N GLU A 309 20.71 -15.46 -15.07
CA GLU A 309 20.46 -16.80 -15.59
C GLU A 309 19.14 -17.35 -15.03
N PRO A 310 18.49 -18.30 -15.74
CA PRO A 310 17.37 -19.05 -15.19
C PRO A 310 17.82 -19.82 -13.94
N ALA A 311 17.00 -19.75 -12.89
CA ALA A 311 17.20 -20.51 -11.67
C ALA A 311 15.95 -21.32 -11.34
N ASP A 312 16.16 -22.48 -10.71
CA ASP A 312 15.08 -23.24 -10.09
C ASP A 312 14.72 -22.57 -8.77
N ILE A 313 13.68 -21.73 -8.82
CA ILE A 313 13.27 -20.90 -7.69
C ILE A 313 12.58 -21.77 -6.62
N ASP A 314 13.23 -21.93 -5.47
CA ASP A 314 12.66 -22.65 -4.33
C ASP A 314 11.58 -21.83 -3.60
N LEU A 315 10.31 -22.09 -3.95
CA LEU A 315 9.13 -21.47 -3.36
C LEU A 315 8.88 -21.89 -1.90
N SER A 316 9.53 -22.94 -1.40
CA SER A 316 9.44 -23.31 0.02
C SER A 316 10.06 -22.25 0.93
N ARG A 317 10.98 -21.46 0.38
CA ARG A 317 11.67 -20.38 1.11
C ARG A 317 10.72 -19.21 1.33
N SER A 318 10.42 -18.96 2.61
CA SER A 318 9.52 -17.88 3.02
C SER A 318 9.90 -16.52 2.46
N SER A 319 11.18 -16.25 2.26
CA SER A 319 11.68 -14.97 1.72
C SER A 319 11.34 -14.74 0.26
N ILE A 320 11.44 -15.79 -0.55
CA ILE A 320 11.18 -15.73 -1.99
C ILE A 320 9.67 -15.71 -2.21
N ARG A 321 8.94 -16.61 -1.53
CA ARG A 321 7.47 -16.64 -1.53
C ARG A 321 6.85 -15.29 -1.17
N GLU A 322 7.41 -14.60 -0.18
CA GLU A 322 6.95 -13.26 0.21
C GLU A 322 7.20 -12.21 -0.89
N GLY A 323 8.38 -12.25 -1.53
CA GLY A 323 8.71 -11.35 -2.64
C GLY A 323 7.79 -11.55 -3.84
N ILE A 324 7.57 -12.82 -4.21
CA ILE A 324 6.67 -13.20 -5.30
C ILE A 324 5.23 -12.83 -4.97
N ARG A 325 4.73 -13.11 -3.76
CA ARG A 325 3.37 -12.69 -3.36
C ARG A 325 3.19 -11.19 -3.55
N LEU A 326 4.10 -10.38 -3.03
CA LEU A 326 4.02 -8.92 -3.14
C LEU A 326 4.06 -8.43 -4.59
N TYR A 327 4.82 -9.10 -5.47
CA TYR A 327 4.80 -8.81 -6.90
C TYR A 327 3.45 -9.14 -7.54
N VAL A 328 2.88 -10.32 -7.27
CA VAL A 328 1.56 -10.72 -7.79
C VAL A 328 0.45 -9.81 -7.27
N GLU A 329 0.45 -9.52 -5.96
CA GLU A 329 -0.48 -8.57 -5.34
C GLU A 329 -0.34 -7.15 -5.92
N SER A 330 0.88 -6.76 -6.32
CA SER A 330 1.11 -5.48 -7.01
C SER A 330 0.51 -5.46 -8.41
N LEU A 331 0.62 -6.53 -9.19
CA LEU A 331 -0.01 -6.61 -10.51
C LEU A 331 -1.52 -6.40 -10.42
N GLN A 332 -2.18 -7.02 -9.44
CA GLN A 332 -3.60 -6.85 -9.22
C GLN A 332 -3.98 -5.40 -8.94
N LEU A 333 -3.26 -4.74 -8.02
CA LEU A 333 -3.45 -3.31 -7.74
C LEU A 333 -3.28 -2.47 -9.01
N LEU A 334 -2.22 -2.75 -9.77
CA LEU A 334 -1.86 -2.01 -10.97
C LEU A 334 -2.93 -2.14 -12.06
N HIS A 335 -3.35 -3.35 -12.45
CA HIS A 335 -4.31 -3.51 -13.54
C HIS A 335 -5.72 -3.01 -13.15
N LEU A 336 -6.05 -2.93 -11.85
CA LEU A 336 -7.30 -2.33 -11.38
C LEU A 336 -7.29 -0.79 -11.39
N THR A 337 -6.13 -0.15 -11.29
CA THR A 337 -6.02 1.31 -11.07
C THR A 337 -5.36 2.08 -12.23
N VAL A 338 -4.61 1.40 -13.10
CA VAL A 338 -3.74 2.05 -14.09
C VAL A 338 -4.44 2.92 -15.12
N GLN A 339 -5.64 2.55 -15.57
CA GLN A 339 -6.29 3.26 -16.69
C GLN A 339 -6.44 4.74 -16.36
N ASN A 340 -7.17 5.05 -15.29
CA ASN A 340 -7.43 6.43 -14.89
C ASN A 340 -6.17 7.15 -14.38
N ILE A 341 -5.25 6.42 -13.73
CA ILE A 341 -4.01 6.98 -13.22
C ILE A 341 -3.05 7.37 -14.36
N PHE A 342 -2.92 6.53 -15.38
CA PHE A 342 -2.08 6.84 -16.53
C PHE A 342 -2.67 8.02 -17.30
N LEU A 343 -3.99 8.04 -17.53
CA LEU A 343 -4.67 9.16 -18.19
C LEU A 343 -4.45 10.48 -17.44
N CYS A 344 -4.70 10.54 -16.14
CA CYS A 344 -4.50 11.78 -15.38
C CYS A 344 -3.03 12.22 -15.35
N THR A 345 -2.10 11.26 -15.29
CA THR A 345 -0.65 11.54 -15.40
C THR A 345 -0.32 12.11 -16.78
N TRP A 346 -0.80 11.48 -17.85
CA TRP A 346 -0.58 11.90 -19.22
C TRP A 346 -1.12 13.31 -19.48
N GLU A 347 -2.36 13.58 -19.08
CA GLU A 347 -3.03 14.88 -19.23
C GLU A 347 -2.26 16.01 -18.52
N SER A 348 -1.75 15.74 -17.32
CA SER A 348 -0.95 16.72 -16.56
C SER A 348 0.49 16.90 -17.06
N ALA A 349 1.04 15.91 -17.77
CA ALA A 349 2.40 15.96 -18.27
C ALA A 349 2.52 16.92 -19.46
N ASP A 350 3.52 17.81 -19.43
CA ASP A 350 3.82 18.66 -20.57
C ASP A 350 4.28 17.86 -21.81
N PRO A 351 4.21 18.45 -23.02
CA PRO A 351 4.60 17.76 -24.25
C PRO A 351 6.03 17.22 -24.24
N ALA A 352 6.96 17.87 -23.53
CA ALA A 352 8.36 17.43 -23.46
C ALA A 352 8.50 16.12 -22.67
N LYS A 353 7.76 15.98 -21.55
CA LYS A 353 7.68 14.74 -20.75
C LYS A 353 7.01 13.61 -21.53
N ARG A 354 5.92 13.88 -22.25
CA ARG A 354 5.25 12.89 -23.12
C ARG A 354 6.18 12.39 -24.21
N ALA A 355 6.86 13.32 -24.89
CA ALA A 355 7.86 12.98 -25.91
C ALA A 355 9.04 12.19 -25.32
N ALA A 356 9.45 12.47 -24.08
CA ALA A 356 10.48 11.69 -23.39
C ALA A 356 10.05 10.23 -23.15
N LEU A 357 8.78 10.00 -22.76
CA LEU A 357 8.25 8.64 -22.62
C LEU A 357 8.26 7.90 -23.97
N ILE A 358 7.78 8.55 -25.04
CA ILE A 358 7.79 7.98 -26.40
C ILE A 358 9.22 7.59 -26.82
N ARG A 359 10.18 8.52 -26.68
CA ARG A 359 11.59 8.24 -26.99
C ARG A 359 12.14 7.09 -26.16
N HIS A 360 11.75 7.00 -24.89
CA HIS A 360 12.19 5.92 -24.03
C HIS A 360 11.64 4.57 -24.51
N PHE A 361 10.38 4.49 -24.90
CA PHE A 361 9.79 3.27 -25.48
C PHE A 361 10.47 2.85 -26.79
N LEU A 362 10.76 3.79 -27.68
CA LEU A 362 11.53 3.53 -28.90
C LEU A 362 12.94 3.00 -28.58
N PHE A 363 13.62 3.60 -27.60
CA PHE A 363 14.91 3.12 -27.11
C PHE A 363 14.84 1.70 -26.54
N LEU A 364 13.78 1.36 -25.79
CA LEU A 364 13.59 -0.01 -25.29
C LEU A 364 13.45 -1.03 -26.42
N GLN A 365 12.88 -0.64 -27.56
CA GLN A 365 12.79 -1.52 -28.72
C GLN A 365 14.15 -1.66 -29.43
N SER A 366 14.87 -0.56 -29.66
CA SER A 366 16.15 -0.59 -30.38
C SER A 366 17.24 -1.32 -29.61
N GLU A 367 17.22 -1.25 -28.27
CA GLU A 367 18.23 -1.85 -27.39
C GLU A 367 17.88 -3.27 -26.92
N GLU A 368 16.83 -3.88 -27.49
CA GLU A 368 16.32 -5.18 -27.06
C GLU A 368 16.03 -5.23 -25.54
N LYS A 369 15.35 -4.19 -25.03
CA LYS A 369 15.04 -4.00 -23.59
C LYS A 369 13.54 -3.89 -23.31
N SER A 370 12.68 -4.44 -24.18
CA SER A 370 11.22 -4.42 -24.02
C SER A 370 10.71 -4.89 -22.64
N TYR A 371 11.44 -5.78 -21.96
CA TYR A 371 11.11 -6.24 -20.60
C TYR A 371 11.12 -5.14 -19.52
N LEU A 372 11.72 -3.98 -19.82
CA LEU A 372 11.75 -2.79 -18.95
C LEU A 372 10.52 -1.87 -19.12
N CYS A 373 9.55 -2.21 -19.99
CA CYS A 373 8.37 -1.37 -20.21
C CYS A 373 7.57 -1.07 -18.93
N PHE A 374 7.53 -2.00 -17.96
CA PHE A 374 6.84 -1.76 -16.69
C PHE A 374 7.58 -0.71 -15.85
N GLU A 375 8.91 -0.80 -15.77
CA GLU A 375 9.72 0.21 -15.08
C GLU A 375 9.56 1.58 -15.73
N ALA A 376 9.47 1.64 -17.07
CA ALA A 376 9.21 2.86 -17.82
C ALA A 376 7.86 3.50 -17.45
N CYS A 377 6.76 2.74 -17.50
CA CYS A 377 5.43 3.23 -17.15
C CYS A 377 5.35 3.68 -15.68
N LEU A 378 5.87 2.86 -14.76
CA LEU A 378 5.82 3.16 -13.33
C LEU A 378 6.69 4.38 -12.98
N THR A 379 7.84 4.55 -13.64
CA THR A 379 8.69 5.75 -13.47
C THR A 379 8.00 6.99 -14.02
N PHE A 380 7.33 6.91 -15.17
CA PHE A 380 6.56 8.04 -15.71
C PHE A 380 5.45 8.48 -14.74
N ILE A 381 4.70 7.53 -14.17
CA ILE A 381 3.65 7.82 -13.19
C ILE A 381 4.25 8.40 -11.90
N GLU A 382 5.29 7.78 -11.34
CA GLU A 382 5.96 8.27 -10.13
C GLU A 382 6.55 9.68 -10.30
N ASP A 383 7.12 10.00 -11.46
CA ASP A 383 7.80 11.28 -11.67
C ASP A 383 6.82 12.41 -12.04
N HIS A 384 5.66 12.09 -12.63
CA HIS A 384 4.81 13.09 -13.28
C HIS A 384 3.33 13.08 -12.88
N CYS A 385 2.85 12.11 -12.10
CA CYS A 385 1.46 12.12 -11.66
C CYS A 385 1.21 13.34 -10.75
N PRO A 386 0.11 14.11 -10.95
CA PRO A 386 -0.15 15.31 -10.16
C PRO A 386 -0.53 14.97 -8.71
N LEU A 387 -0.90 13.72 -8.45
CA LEU A 387 -1.34 13.22 -7.16
C LEU A 387 -0.16 12.62 -6.38
N SER A 388 0.27 13.26 -5.29
CA SER A 388 1.41 12.83 -4.46
C SER A 388 1.23 11.42 -3.88
N THR A 389 0.03 11.08 -3.42
CA THR A 389 -0.29 9.74 -2.90
C THR A 389 -0.16 8.67 -3.99
N VAL A 390 -0.56 8.96 -5.23
CA VAL A 390 -0.37 8.04 -6.36
C VAL A 390 1.11 7.83 -6.63
N ARG A 391 1.92 8.90 -6.62
CA ARG A 391 3.39 8.80 -6.80
C ARG A 391 4.03 7.91 -5.73
N GLU A 392 3.68 8.11 -4.46
CA GLU A 392 4.14 7.27 -3.34
C GLU A 392 3.76 5.79 -3.55
N CYS A 393 2.50 5.53 -3.92
CA CYS A 393 2.01 4.17 -4.11
C CYS A 393 2.66 3.45 -5.30
N TYR A 394 2.73 4.12 -6.45
CA TYR A 394 3.32 3.56 -7.67
C TYR A 394 4.85 3.42 -7.55
N GLY A 395 5.51 4.33 -6.85
CA GLY A 395 6.94 4.20 -6.54
C GLY A 395 7.23 3.02 -5.61
N SER A 396 6.39 2.81 -4.60
CA SER A 396 6.46 1.63 -3.72
C SER A 396 6.26 0.33 -4.49
N ILE A 397 5.24 0.27 -5.36
CA ILE A 397 5.00 -0.89 -6.24
C ILE A 397 6.18 -1.12 -7.18
N LYS A 398 6.75 -0.07 -7.78
CA LYS A 398 7.91 -0.18 -8.69
C LYS A 398 9.07 -0.95 -8.06
N VAL A 399 9.34 -0.75 -6.77
CA VAL A 399 10.36 -1.50 -6.03
C VAL A 399 10.01 -2.99 -5.85
N LEU A 400 8.73 -3.33 -5.79
CA LEU A 400 8.24 -4.71 -5.72
C LEU A 400 8.23 -5.41 -7.08
N MET A 401 8.01 -4.68 -8.18
CA MET A 401 7.91 -5.25 -9.52
C MET A 401 9.18 -5.95 -10.00
N VAL A 402 10.32 -5.65 -9.41
CA VAL A 402 11.63 -6.23 -9.73
C VAL A 402 11.70 -7.74 -9.51
N TRP A 403 10.82 -8.28 -8.68
CA TRP A 403 10.72 -9.72 -8.43
C TRP A 403 10.19 -10.49 -9.65
N LYS A 404 9.63 -9.79 -10.65
CA LYS A 404 9.22 -10.40 -11.91
C LYS A 404 10.39 -10.98 -12.70
N TYR A 405 11.55 -10.32 -12.69
CA TYR A 405 12.64 -10.66 -13.61
C TYR A 405 13.23 -12.06 -13.35
N PRO A 406 13.58 -12.44 -12.11
CA PRO A 406 13.98 -13.81 -11.81
C PRO A 406 12.92 -14.84 -12.19
N LEU A 407 11.64 -14.52 -11.94
CA LEU A 407 10.53 -15.43 -12.19
C LEU A 407 10.31 -15.68 -13.69
N ILE A 408 10.29 -14.61 -14.48
CA ILE A 408 10.17 -14.70 -15.93
C ILE A 408 11.39 -15.41 -16.53
N LEU A 409 12.61 -15.14 -16.05
CA LEU A 409 13.81 -15.86 -16.48
C LEU A 409 13.68 -17.37 -16.22
N SER A 410 13.19 -17.76 -15.04
CA SER A 410 12.90 -19.16 -14.71
C SER A 410 11.87 -19.78 -15.66
N ARG A 411 10.77 -19.07 -15.94
CA ARG A 411 9.70 -19.49 -16.87
C ARG A 411 10.19 -19.63 -18.32
N LEU A 412 10.95 -18.64 -18.79
CA LEU A 412 11.45 -18.56 -20.17
C LEU A 412 12.61 -19.51 -20.44
N LYS A 413 13.30 -19.98 -19.40
CA LYS A 413 14.55 -20.74 -19.51
C LYS A 413 15.52 -19.94 -20.38
N ASN A 414 15.75 -20.34 -21.63
CA ASN A 414 16.71 -19.67 -22.51
C ASN A 414 16.08 -18.73 -23.55
N ARG A 415 14.77 -18.45 -23.46
CA ARG A 415 14.12 -17.50 -24.37
C ARG A 415 14.44 -16.06 -23.97
N SER A 416 14.55 -15.18 -24.97
CA SER A 416 14.88 -13.77 -24.75
C SER A 416 13.76 -13.04 -23.99
N LEU A 417 14.13 -12.36 -22.90
CA LEU A 417 13.23 -11.44 -22.17
C LEU A 417 12.66 -10.35 -23.08
N HIS A 418 13.44 -9.88 -24.06
CA HIS A 418 12.96 -8.90 -25.01
C HIS A 418 11.89 -9.48 -25.93
N ALA A 419 12.10 -10.69 -26.45
CA ALA A 419 11.15 -11.34 -27.35
C ALA A 419 9.78 -11.53 -26.68
N GLU A 420 9.74 -11.84 -25.38
CA GLU A 420 8.49 -12.00 -24.61
C GLU A 420 7.60 -10.75 -24.66
N TYR A 421 8.20 -9.56 -24.61
CA TYR A 421 7.47 -8.29 -24.54
C TYR A 421 7.52 -7.47 -25.83
N ARG A 422 8.22 -7.94 -26.87
CA ARG A 422 8.49 -7.17 -28.09
C ARG A 422 7.21 -6.67 -28.76
N ASP A 423 6.27 -7.57 -29.01
CA ASP A 423 5.05 -7.25 -29.76
C ASP A 423 4.13 -6.31 -28.97
N CYS A 424 4.00 -6.55 -27.67
CA CYS A 424 3.19 -5.68 -26.81
C CYS A 424 3.83 -4.29 -26.69
N VAL A 425 5.14 -4.20 -26.49
CA VAL A 425 5.84 -2.90 -26.46
C VAL A 425 5.71 -2.18 -27.79
N SER A 426 5.73 -2.90 -28.93
CA SER A 426 5.47 -2.27 -30.23
C SER A 426 4.09 -1.64 -30.33
N ARG A 427 3.04 -2.31 -29.83
CA ARG A 427 1.68 -1.75 -29.79
C ARG A 427 1.60 -0.54 -28.85
N LEU A 428 2.17 -0.67 -27.65
CA LEU A 428 2.25 0.42 -26.67
C LEU A 428 2.96 1.65 -27.27
N THR A 429 4.09 1.48 -27.95
CA THR A 429 4.80 2.59 -28.60
C THR A 429 3.94 3.26 -29.66
N SER A 430 3.24 2.51 -30.52
CA SER A 430 2.35 3.07 -31.55
C SER A 430 1.24 3.92 -30.92
N PHE A 431 0.58 3.45 -29.85
CA PHE A 431 -0.44 4.24 -29.17
C PHE A 431 0.10 5.53 -28.56
N LEU A 432 1.33 5.53 -28.03
CA LEU A 432 1.96 6.77 -27.54
C LEU A 432 2.30 7.73 -28.69
N GLN A 433 2.80 7.23 -29.82
CA GLN A 433 3.14 8.05 -31.00
C GLN A 433 1.91 8.66 -31.66
N GLU A 434 0.79 7.95 -31.65
CA GLU A 434 -0.52 8.41 -32.14
C GLU A 434 -1.24 9.34 -31.14
N GLU A 435 -0.65 9.62 -29.98
CA GLU A 435 -1.26 10.37 -28.87
C GLU A 435 -2.62 9.78 -28.43
N ARG A 436 -2.70 8.45 -28.32
CA ARG A 436 -3.90 7.71 -27.88
C ARG A 436 -3.70 7.09 -26.48
N PRO A 437 -3.66 7.90 -25.41
CA PRO A 437 -3.35 7.42 -24.06
C PRO A 437 -4.42 6.48 -23.49
N GLU A 438 -5.66 6.54 -23.96
CA GLU A 438 -6.74 5.62 -23.58
C GLU A 438 -6.44 4.21 -24.06
N MET A 439 -6.02 4.08 -25.33
CA MET A 439 -5.63 2.80 -25.91
C MET A 439 -4.37 2.25 -25.24
N PHE A 440 -3.38 3.12 -25.00
CA PHE A 440 -2.16 2.74 -24.27
C PHE A 440 -2.48 2.20 -22.88
N SER A 441 -3.29 2.92 -22.10
CA SER A 441 -3.61 2.54 -20.73
C SER A 441 -4.46 1.27 -20.66
N SER A 442 -5.32 1.04 -21.66
CA SER A 442 -6.07 -0.20 -21.81
C SER A 442 -5.18 -1.40 -22.14
N GLU A 443 -4.26 -1.26 -23.10
CA GLU A 443 -3.28 -2.30 -23.43
C GLU A 443 -2.36 -2.60 -22.23
N LEU A 444 -1.94 -1.56 -21.49
CA LEU A 444 -1.12 -1.71 -20.28
C LEU A 444 -1.86 -2.46 -19.17
N LYS A 445 -3.15 -2.14 -18.94
CA LYS A 445 -4.00 -2.90 -18.02
C LYS A 445 -4.05 -4.37 -18.40
N HIS A 446 -4.38 -4.66 -19.65
CA HIS A 446 -4.50 -6.03 -20.13
C HIS A 446 -3.18 -6.81 -20.01
N LEU A 447 -2.06 -6.17 -20.33
CA LEU A 447 -0.73 -6.75 -20.15
C LEU A 447 -0.45 -7.13 -18.69
N TRP A 448 -0.78 -6.26 -17.73
CA TRP A 448 -0.58 -6.55 -16.31
C TRP A 448 -1.53 -7.62 -15.77
N GLU A 449 -2.77 -7.65 -16.25
CA GLU A 449 -3.74 -8.69 -15.92
C GLU A 449 -3.29 -10.07 -16.46
N GLN A 450 -2.80 -10.12 -17.70
CA GLN A 450 -2.26 -11.35 -18.29
C GLN A 450 -1.03 -11.86 -17.53
N GLU A 451 -0.10 -10.98 -17.15
CA GLU A 451 1.05 -11.38 -16.33
C GLU A 451 0.62 -11.92 -14.97
N GLU A 452 -0.39 -11.33 -14.33
CA GLU A 452 -0.89 -11.85 -13.06
C GLU A 452 -1.42 -13.28 -13.21
N GLN A 453 -2.25 -13.52 -14.23
CA GLN A 453 -2.82 -14.83 -14.51
C GLN A 453 -1.73 -15.86 -14.83
N GLN A 454 -0.76 -15.52 -15.67
CA GLN A 454 0.35 -16.41 -16.01
C GLN A 454 1.21 -16.77 -14.81
N VAL A 455 1.52 -15.78 -13.96
CA VAL A 455 2.31 -16.02 -12.76
C VAL A 455 1.53 -16.88 -11.76
N ARG A 456 0.23 -16.62 -11.55
CA ARG A 456 -0.60 -17.46 -10.68
C ARG A 456 -0.65 -18.90 -11.18
N ALA A 457 -0.80 -19.11 -12.48
CA ALA A 457 -0.78 -20.44 -13.10
C ALA A 457 0.60 -21.14 -13.00
N PHE A 458 1.69 -20.38 -12.96
CA PHE A 458 3.03 -20.93 -12.74
C PHE A 458 3.29 -21.33 -11.28
N LEU A 459 2.57 -20.70 -10.33
CA LEU A 459 2.70 -20.95 -8.89
C LEU A 459 1.75 -22.03 -8.36
N SER A 460 0.69 -22.35 -9.11
CA SER A 460 -0.24 -23.47 -8.85
C SER A 460 0.35 -24.79 -9.32
#